data_AF-A0A7S3F4Z5-F1
#
_entry.id   AF-A0A7S3F4Z5-F1
#
_cell.length_a   1.000
_cell.length_b   1.000
_cell.length_c   1.000
_cell.angle_alpha   90.00
_cell.angle_beta   90.00
_cell.angle_gamma   90.00
#
_symmetry.space_group_name_H-M   'P 1'
#
loop_
_entity.id
_entity.type
_entity.pdbx_description
1 polymer ?
#
loop_
_entity_poly.entity_id
_entity_poly.type
_entity_poly.pdbx_seq_one_letter_code
_entity_poly.pdbx_strand_id
1 'polypeptide(L)'
;RIPHDAVEGRHTPEGEGASVSALQRELTSARAREAKLKDKVKSAVKRAREAEEARGEAEAGRKAAEEARKAAVKRVAEEGRKAAEEAREEAEAGRKAAEKARKKAESRADKLRRELEEMRQHDERGAAANGRGAAGRQEREAEAEGVLEIRSFFSKAEDAAILRGVERHGLAKWAAIVSEEGELGGRSGDSIRKRYTKIRPREGEED
;
A
#
# COMPACT_ATOMS: atom_id res chain seq x y z
N ARG A 1 -55.99 -139.92 -18.94
CA ARG A 1 -55.19 -139.22 -19.98
C ARG A 1 -55.21 -137.73 -19.68
N ILE A 2 -54.14 -137.21 -19.09
CA ILE A 2 -53.80 -135.79 -19.04
C ILE A 2 -52.29 -135.76 -19.30
N PRO A 3 -51.80 -135.02 -20.32
CA PRO A 3 -50.39 -135.07 -20.68
C PRO A 3 -49.54 -134.20 -19.76
N HIS A 4 -48.34 -134.69 -19.50
CA HIS A 4 -47.19 -133.95 -19.03
C HIS A 4 -46.84 -132.84 -20.02
N ASP A 5 -46.64 -131.62 -19.54
CA ASP A 5 -45.73 -130.67 -20.21
C ASP A 5 -44.66 -130.22 -19.22
N ALA A 6 -43.43 -130.54 -19.62
CA ALA A 6 -42.20 -130.28 -18.92
C ALA A 6 -41.82 -128.80 -19.05
N VAL A 7 -41.64 -128.12 -17.93
CA VAL A 7 -40.91 -126.85 -17.88
C VAL A 7 -39.42 -127.18 -17.78
N GLU A 8 -38.78 -127.37 -18.93
CA GLU A 8 -37.32 -127.35 -19.02
C GLU A 8 -36.83 -125.90 -18.86
N GLY A 9 -36.39 -125.56 -17.65
CA GLY A 9 -35.61 -124.35 -17.40
C GLY A 9 -34.22 -124.47 -18.04
N ARG A 10 -34.07 -124.00 -19.29
CA ARG A 10 -32.76 -123.74 -19.88
C ARG A 10 -32.21 -122.45 -19.31
N HIS A 11 -31.29 -122.57 -18.36
CA HIS A 11 -30.32 -121.52 -18.05
C HIS A 11 -29.40 -121.35 -19.27
N THR A 12 -29.51 -120.22 -19.97
CA THR A 12 -28.53 -119.79 -20.97
C THR A 12 -27.44 -118.93 -20.29
N PRO A 13 -26.14 -119.19 -20.53
CA PRO A 13 -25.04 -118.45 -19.91
C PRO A 13 -24.70 -117.11 -20.59
N GLU A 14 -25.48 -116.64 -21.56
CA GLU A 14 -25.13 -115.46 -22.39
C GLU A 14 -25.38 -114.10 -21.73
N GLY A 15 -26.01 -114.05 -20.55
CA GLY A 15 -26.31 -112.79 -19.84
C GLY A 15 -25.12 -112.20 -19.06
N GLU A 16 -24.15 -113.01 -18.65
CA GLU A 16 -23.07 -112.57 -17.75
C GLU A 16 -21.92 -111.87 -18.50
N GLY A 17 -21.58 -112.31 -19.71
CA GLY A 17 -20.52 -111.70 -20.52
C GLY A 17 -20.85 -110.29 -21.05
N ALA A 18 -22.14 -110.03 -21.31
CA ALA A 18 -22.62 -108.70 -21.70
C ALA A 18 -22.56 -107.69 -20.54
N SER A 19 -22.79 -108.14 -19.30
CA SER A 19 -22.73 -107.28 -18.12
C SER A 19 -21.29 -106.91 -17.75
N VAL A 20 -20.35 -107.86 -17.84
CA VAL A 20 -18.91 -107.61 -17.63
C VAL A 20 -18.37 -106.61 -18.64
N SER A 21 -18.75 -106.74 -19.91
CA SER A 21 -18.36 -105.82 -20.97
C SER A 21 -18.89 -104.39 -20.76
N ALA A 22 -20.09 -104.24 -20.21
CA ALA A 22 -20.66 -102.93 -19.86
C ALA A 22 -19.92 -102.29 -18.68
N LEU A 23 -19.65 -103.05 -17.62
CA LEU A 23 -18.89 -102.60 -16.45
C LEU A 23 -17.47 -102.14 -16.84
N GLN A 24 -16.84 -102.81 -17.81
CA GLN A 24 -15.50 -102.45 -18.28
C GLN A 24 -15.48 -101.13 -19.08
N ARG A 25 -16.55 -100.82 -19.83
CA ARG A 25 -16.72 -99.51 -20.49
C ARG A 25 -17.00 -98.40 -19.47
N GLU A 26 -17.76 -98.68 -18.43
CA GLU A 26 -17.98 -97.70 -17.35
C GLU A 26 -16.70 -97.42 -16.58
N LEU A 27 -15.90 -98.45 -16.24
CA LEU A 27 -14.62 -98.29 -15.55
C LEU A 27 -13.64 -97.44 -16.37
N THR A 28 -13.55 -97.66 -17.68
CA THR A 28 -12.69 -96.85 -18.57
C THR A 28 -13.18 -95.41 -18.69
N SER A 29 -14.50 -95.20 -18.81
CA SER A 29 -15.11 -93.86 -18.77
C SER A 29 -14.88 -93.14 -17.44
N ALA A 30 -15.02 -93.83 -16.31
CA ALA A 30 -14.77 -93.31 -14.98
C ALA A 30 -13.30 -92.91 -14.81
N ARG A 31 -12.35 -93.74 -15.25
CA ARG A 31 -10.91 -93.40 -15.25
C ARG A 31 -10.61 -92.18 -16.11
N ALA A 32 -11.23 -92.04 -17.27
CA ALA A 32 -11.08 -90.85 -18.12
C ALA A 32 -11.64 -89.58 -17.47
N ARG A 33 -12.78 -89.69 -16.75
CA ARG A 33 -13.34 -88.59 -15.96
C ARG A 33 -12.44 -88.22 -14.79
N GLU A 34 -11.89 -89.21 -14.09
CA GLU A 34 -10.95 -89.01 -12.97
C GLU A 34 -9.69 -88.28 -13.44
N ALA A 35 -9.10 -88.67 -14.57
CA ALA A 35 -7.94 -87.98 -15.14
C ALA A 35 -8.25 -86.51 -15.46
N LYS A 36 -9.40 -86.24 -16.11
CA LYS A 36 -9.84 -84.85 -16.40
C LYS A 36 -10.07 -84.04 -15.12
N LEU A 37 -10.60 -84.66 -14.07
CA LEU A 37 -10.79 -83.99 -12.77
C LEU A 37 -9.45 -83.68 -12.11
N LYS A 38 -8.48 -84.61 -12.15
CA LYS A 38 -7.12 -84.38 -11.63
C LYS A 38 -6.44 -83.19 -12.31
N ASP A 39 -6.53 -83.08 -13.64
CA ASP A 39 -5.97 -81.94 -14.37
C ASP A 39 -6.67 -80.62 -14.02
N LYS A 40 -8.01 -80.64 -13.91
CA LYS A 40 -8.79 -79.48 -13.46
C LYS A 40 -8.38 -79.04 -12.05
N VAL A 41 -8.26 -79.97 -11.11
CA VAL A 41 -7.82 -79.69 -9.73
C VAL A 41 -6.41 -79.10 -9.74
N LYS A 42 -5.48 -79.68 -10.49
CA LYS A 42 -4.11 -79.15 -10.60
C LYS A 42 -4.09 -77.71 -11.13
N SER A 43 -4.89 -77.42 -12.16
CA SER A 43 -5.04 -76.06 -12.70
C SER A 43 -5.70 -75.09 -11.73
N ALA A 44 -6.65 -75.56 -10.92
CA ALA A 44 -7.35 -74.75 -9.94
C ALA A 44 -6.43 -74.41 -8.76
N VAL A 45 -5.63 -75.37 -8.29
CA VAL A 45 -4.62 -75.15 -7.24
C VAL A 45 -3.56 -74.16 -7.69
N LYS A 46 -3.06 -74.29 -8.93
CA LYS A 46 -2.10 -73.32 -9.49
C LYS A 46 -2.67 -71.89 -9.50
N ARG A 47 -3.90 -71.74 -10.00
CA ARG A 47 -4.61 -70.44 -10.02
C ARG A 47 -4.88 -69.89 -8.63
N ALA A 48 -5.22 -70.74 -7.66
CA ALA A 48 -5.45 -70.31 -6.28
C ALA A 48 -4.17 -69.74 -5.66
N ARG A 49 -3.02 -70.39 -5.89
CA ARG A 49 -1.73 -69.91 -5.42
C ARG A 49 -1.32 -68.58 -6.05
N GLU A 50 -1.43 -68.46 -7.38
CA GLU A 50 -1.15 -67.21 -8.09
C GLU A 50 -2.06 -66.06 -7.61
N ALA A 51 -3.33 -66.36 -7.32
CA ALA A 51 -4.26 -65.38 -6.77
C ALA A 51 -3.92 -64.96 -5.32
N GLU A 52 -3.40 -65.87 -4.51
CA GLU A 52 -2.93 -65.58 -3.15
C GLU A 52 -1.67 -64.70 -3.16
N GLU A 53 -0.71 -65.03 -4.02
CA GLU A 53 0.50 -64.22 -4.24
C GLU A 53 0.13 -62.79 -4.70
N ALA A 54 -0.76 -62.67 -5.69
CA ALA A 54 -1.26 -61.36 -6.15
C ALA A 54 -2.00 -60.57 -5.06
N ARG A 55 -2.73 -61.25 -4.15
CA ARG A 55 -3.36 -60.59 -2.99
C ARG A 55 -2.32 -60.08 -2.00
N GLY A 56 -1.28 -60.86 -1.73
CA GLY A 56 -0.18 -60.45 -0.86
C GLY A 56 0.55 -59.22 -1.39
N GLU A 57 0.85 -59.20 -2.69
CA GLU A 57 1.45 -58.04 -3.37
C GLU A 57 0.54 -56.80 -3.31
N ALA A 58 -0.76 -56.98 -3.56
CA ALA A 58 -1.72 -55.88 -3.48
C ALA A 58 -1.85 -55.31 -2.06
N GLU A 59 -1.82 -56.16 -1.03
CA GLU A 59 -1.86 -55.71 0.36
C GLU A 59 -0.58 -54.96 0.76
N ALA A 60 0.58 -55.48 0.35
CA ALA A 60 1.87 -54.79 0.55
C ALA A 60 1.88 -53.43 -0.15
N GLY A 61 1.40 -53.36 -1.39
CA GLY A 61 1.26 -52.11 -2.14
C GLY A 61 0.34 -51.10 -1.45
N ARG A 62 -0.79 -51.55 -0.87
CA ARG A 62 -1.69 -50.69 -0.10
C ARG A 62 -1.02 -50.12 1.15
N LYS A 63 -0.32 -50.97 1.92
CA LYS A 63 0.43 -50.54 3.12
C LYS A 63 1.51 -49.51 2.76
N ALA A 64 2.29 -49.75 1.70
CA ALA A 64 3.29 -48.82 1.23
C ALA A 64 2.68 -47.47 0.78
N ALA A 65 1.55 -47.50 0.07
CA ALA A 65 0.86 -46.29 -0.35
C ALA A 65 0.29 -45.50 0.83
N GLU A 66 -0.22 -46.17 1.87
CA GLU A 66 -0.72 -45.52 3.08
C GLU A 66 0.41 -44.81 3.84
N GLU A 67 1.55 -45.48 4.03
CA GLU A 67 2.71 -44.89 4.69
C GLU A 67 3.29 -43.71 3.90
N ALA A 68 3.35 -43.82 2.56
CA ALA A 68 3.75 -42.71 1.71
C ALA A 68 2.81 -41.49 1.87
N ARG A 69 1.49 -41.72 1.97
CA ARG A 69 0.51 -40.65 2.20
C ARG A 69 0.69 -40.01 3.58
N LYS A 70 0.87 -40.80 4.65
CA LYS A 70 1.12 -40.27 5.99
C LYS A 70 2.39 -39.41 6.03
N ALA A 71 3.47 -39.89 5.41
CA ALA A 71 4.71 -39.14 5.32
C ALA A 71 4.55 -37.82 4.55
N ALA A 72 3.84 -37.84 3.42
CA ALA A 72 3.55 -36.64 2.63
C ALA A 72 2.73 -35.61 3.41
N VAL A 73 1.65 -36.05 4.07
CA VAL A 73 0.80 -35.17 4.90
C VAL A 73 1.61 -34.53 6.03
N LYS A 74 2.47 -35.31 6.70
CA LYS A 74 3.31 -34.79 7.79
C LYS A 74 4.26 -33.70 7.29
N ARG A 75 4.94 -33.92 6.15
CA ARG A 75 5.85 -32.92 5.57
C ARG A 75 5.14 -31.62 5.22
N VAL A 76 4.01 -31.73 4.52
CA VAL A 76 3.21 -30.55 4.13
C VAL A 76 2.73 -29.79 5.37
N ALA A 77 2.31 -30.49 6.43
CA ALA A 77 1.89 -29.85 7.67
C ALA A 77 3.05 -29.16 8.40
N GLU A 78 4.25 -29.74 8.40
CA GLU A 78 5.43 -29.17 9.03
C GLU A 78 5.94 -27.93 8.28
N GLU A 79 6.04 -28.02 6.95
CA GLU A 79 6.39 -26.89 6.08
C GLU A 79 5.37 -25.74 6.22
N GLY A 80 4.07 -26.06 6.25
CA GLY A 80 3.01 -25.08 6.47
C GLY A 80 3.10 -24.40 7.84
N ARG A 81 3.46 -25.12 8.90
CA ARG A 81 3.69 -24.53 10.23
C ARG A 81 4.88 -23.58 10.23
N LYS A 82 6.00 -23.99 9.63
CA LYS A 82 7.20 -23.16 9.55
C LYS A 82 6.93 -21.86 8.79
N ALA A 83 6.28 -21.94 7.62
CA ALA A 83 5.90 -20.76 6.86
C ALA A 83 4.96 -19.83 7.64
N ALA A 84 4.01 -20.39 8.40
CA ALA A 84 3.12 -19.60 9.24
C ALA A 84 3.84 -18.91 10.41
N GLU A 85 4.87 -19.54 10.96
CA GLU A 85 5.72 -18.97 12.02
C GLU A 85 6.59 -17.83 11.48
N GLU A 86 7.27 -18.03 10.35
CA GLU A 86 8.04 -16.99 9.66
C GLU A 86 7.17 -15.76 9.34
N ALA A 87 5.95 -15.98 8.82
CA ALA A 87 5.00 -14.88 8.55
C ALA A 87 4.56 -14.14 9.82
N ARG A 88 4.45 -14.82 10.96
CA ARG A 88 4.12 -14.18 12.25
C ARG A 88 5.28 -13.31 12.75
N GLU A 89 6.50 -13.80 12.65
CA GLU A 89 7.70 -13.04 13.03
C GLU A 89 7.85 -11.78 12.16
N GLU A 90 7.65 -11.90 10.85
CA GLU A 90 7.68 -10.76 9.93
C GLU A 90 6.58 -9.73 10.26
N ALA A 91 5.36 -10.20 10.54
CA ALA A 91 4.27 -9.33 10.94
C ALA A 91 4.55 -8.62 12.29
N GLU A 92 5.16 -9.30 13.25
CA GLU A 92 5.54 -8.69 14.53
C GLU A 92 6.65 -7.64 14.35
N ALA A 93 7.66 -7.94 13.52
CA ALA A 93 8.70 -6.99 13.16
C ALA A 93 8.12 -5.74 12.49
N GLY A 94 7.19 -5.93 11.55
CA GLY A 94 6.44 -4.86 10.89
C GLY A 94 5.66 -3.99 11.88
N ARG A 95 4.96 -4.61 12.85
CA ARG A 95 4.26 -3.88 13.92
C ARG A 95 5.21 -3.04 14.77
N LYS A 96 6.34 -3.61 15.21
CA LYS A 96 7.36 -2.88 15.99
C LYS A 96 7.94 -1.71 15.22
N ALA A 97 8.19 -1.87 13.91
CA ALA A 97 8.66 -0.80 13.04
C ALA A 97 7.61 0.33 12.90
N ALA A 98 6.35 -0.03 12.67
CA ALA A 98 5.25 0.92 12.59
C ALA A 98 5.06 1.70 13.90
N GLU A 99 5.17 1.04 15.05
CA GLU A 99 5.07 1.68 16.35
C GLU A 99 6.20 2.69 16.59
N LYS A 100 7.45 2.32 16.23
CA LYS A 100 8.59 3.25 16.27
C LYS A 100 8.37 4.46 15.36
N ALA A 101 7.88 4.24 14.15
CA ALA A 101 7.56 5.32 13.22
C ALA A 101 6.48 6.25 13.77
N ARG A 102 5.42 5.69 14.38
CA ARG A 102 4.36 6.47 15.05
C ARG A 102 4.92 7.33 16.17
N LYS A 103 5.69 6.76 17.10
CA LYS A 103 6.32 7.51 18.20
C LYS A 103 7.21 8.64 17.71
N LYS A 104 7.97 8.40 16.64
CA LYS A 104 8.79 9.44 15.99
C LYS A 104 7.93 10.55 15.39
N ALA A 105 6.86 10.19 14.68
CA ALA A 105 5.93 11.16 14.12
C ALA A 105 5.23 12.00 15.20
N GLU A 106 4.81 11.37 16.29
CA GLU A 106 4.19 12.02 17.45
C GLU A 106 5.14 13.02 18.12
N SER A 107 6.39 12.62 18.37
CA SER A 107 7.41 13.55 18.91
C SER A 107 7.67 14.76 18.00
N ARG A 108 7.63 14.57 16.67
CA ARG A 108 7.77 15.67 15.71
C ARG A 108 6.55 16.58 15.72
N ALA A 109 5.36 16.01 15.80
CA ALA A 109 4.11 16.77 15.90
C ALA A 109 4.09 17.62 17.17
N ASP A 110 4.50 17.07 18.31
CA ASP A 110 4.58 17.82 19.57
C ASP A 110 5.62 18.94 19.53
N LYS A 111 6.77 18.72 18.87
CA LYS A 111 7.75 19.79 18.64
C LYS A 111 7.15 20.92 17.81
N LEU A 112 6.50 20.60 16.70
CA LEU A 112 5.84 21.59 15.84
C LEU A 112 4.73 22.35 16.57
N ARG A 113 3.96 21.67 17.43
CA ARG A 113 2.94 22.30 18.28
C ARG A 113 3.56 23.32 19.23
N ARG A 114 4.68 23.00 19.88
CA ARG A 114 5.40 23.94 20.75
C ARG A 114 5.94 25.13 19.97
N GLU A 115 6.56 24.90 18.82
CA GLU A 115 7.08 25.98 17.95
C GLU A 115 5.95 26.92 17.47
N LEU A 116 4.78 26.36 17.10
CA LEU A 116 3.61 27.17 16.73
C LEU A 116 3.07 27.99 17.91
N GLU A 117 3.02 27.41 19.10
CA GLU A 117 2.59 28.11 20.31
C GLU A 117 3.58 29.22 20.71
N GLU A 118 4.89 28.98 20.57
CA GLU A 118 5.92 30.00 20.79
C GLU A 118 5.80 31.15 19.79
N MET A 119 5.57 30.86 18.50
CA MET A 119 5.32 31.90 17.49
C MET A 119 4.06 32.71 17.82
N ARG A 120 2.97 32.03 18.21
CA ARG A 120 1.73 32.71 18.62
C ARG A 120 1.97 33.65 19.82
N GLN A 121 2.70 33.18 20.84
CA GLN A 121 3.04 34.02 21.99
C GLN A 121 3.96 35.19 21.61
N HIS A 122 4.89 34.99 20.67
CA HIS A 122 5.74 36.05 20.14
C HIS A 122 4.89 37.12 19.44
N ASP A 123 3.93 36.73 18.60
CA ASP A 123 3.03 37.65 17.90
C ASP A 123 2.10 38.39 18.88
N GLU A 124 1.54 37.70 19.87
CA GLU A 124 0.72 38.31 20.93
C GLU A 124 1.54 39.31 21.77
N ARG A 125 2.81 39.00 22.09
CA ARG A 125 3.72 39.94 22.77
C ARG A 125 4.09 41.12 21.89
N GLY A 126 4.35 40.91 20.61
CA GLY A 126 4.63 41.96 19.63
C GLY A 126 3.45 42.91 19.48
N ALA A 127 2.22 42.37 19.41
CA ALA A 127 0.98 43.14 19.39
C ALA A 127 0.79 43.94 20.69
N ALA A 128 1.04 43.34 21.87
CA ALA A 128 0.92 44.03 23.16
C ALA A 128 2.01 45.10 23.38
N ALA A 129 3.20 44.94 22.78
CA ALA A 129 4.26 45.96 22.79
C ALA A 129 3.94 47.11 21.84
N ASN A 130 3.46 46.82 20.63
CA ASN A 130 3.04 47.84 19.66
C ASN A 130 1.79 48.60 20.12
N GLY A 131 0.82 47.93 20.77
CA GLY A 131 -0.36 48.58 21.35
C GLY A 131 -0.03 49.55 22.48
N ARG A 132 0.95 49.22 23.34
CA ARG A 132 1.45 50.15 24.37
C ARG A 132 2.24 51.33 23.79
N GLY A 133 2.99 51.11 22.72
CA GLY A 133 3.69 52.17 21.99
C GLY A 133 2.77 53.07 21.14
N ALA A 134 1.54 52.63 20.82
CA ALA A 134 0.54 53.45 20.13
C ALA A 134 -0.19 54.38 21.10
N ALA A 135 -0.54 53.90 22.29
CA ALA A 135 -1.14 54.74 23.34
C ALA A 135 -0.20 55.84 23.82
N GLY A 136 1.10 55.54 24.01
CA GLY A 136 2.11 56.56 24.37
C GLY A 136 2.56 57.47 23.21
N ARG A 137 2.21 57.15 21.95
CA ARG A 137 2.48 58.01 20.78
C ARG A 137 1.36 59.02 20.55
N GLN A 138 0.11 58.64 20.79
CA GLN A 138 -1.03 59.58 20.66
C GLN A 138 -0.94 60.74 21.66
N GLU A 139 -0.45 60.52 22.88
CA GLU A 139 -0.20 61.62 23.84
C GLU A 139 0.96 62.54 23.43
N ARG A 140 1.98 62.03 22.72
CA ARG A 140 3.12 62.84 22.26
C ARG A 140 2.91 63.50 20.89
N GLU A 141 2.05 62.94 20.04
CA GLU A 141 1.67 63.54 18.76
C GLU A 141 0.70 64.72 18.95
N ALA A 142 -0.15 64.70 19.98
CA ALA A 142 -1.01 65.83 20.32
C ALA A 142 -0.23 67.07 20.80
N GLU A 143 0.93 66.90 21.45
CA GLU A 143 1.82 68.02 21.81
C GLU A 143 2.72 68.48 20.65
N ALA A 144 2.96 67.63 19.64
CA ALA A 144 3.81 67.95 18.49
C ALA A 144 3.04 68.58 17.31
N GLU A 145 1.74 68.31 17.16
CA GLU A 145 0.91 68.94 16.11
C GLU A 145 0.68 70.44 16.34
N GLY A 146 0.81 70.95 17.57
CA GLY A 146 0.76 72.39 17.84
C GLY A 146 1.98 73.19 17.34
N VAL A 147 3.07 72.54 16.90
CA VAL A 147 4.36 73.20 16.58
C VAL A 147 4.77 73.06 15.11
N LEU A 148 4.14 72.16 14.33
CA LEU A 148 4.56 71.88 12.94
C LEU A 148 3.67 72.48 11.83
N GLU A 149 2.61 73.22 12.17
CA GLU A 149 1.71 73.83 11.18
C GLU A 149 2.19 75.21 10.63
N ILE A 150 3.44 75.60 10.87
CA ILE A 150 3.96 76.94 10.48
C ILE A 150 4.89 76.93 9.23
N ARG A 151 5.31 75.77 8.69
CA ARG A 151 6.41 75.73 7.68
C ARG A 151 6.04 75.45 6.21
N SER A 152 4.75 75.41 5.84
CA SER A 152 4.33 75.10 4.45
C SER A 152 3.95 76.30 3.58
N PHE A 153 3.94 77.53 4.10
CA PHE A 153 3.67 78.73 3.30
C PHE A 153 4.97 79.33 2.75
N PHE A 154 5.02 79.53 1.42
CA PHE A 154 5.99 80.42 0.79
C PHE A 154 5.46 81.85 0.92
N SER A 155 6.30 82.77 1.37
CA SER A 155 6.01 84.20 1.41
C SER A 155 6.11 84.82 0.01
N LYS A 156 5.48 85.98 -0.17
CA LYS A 156 5.58 86.74 -1.45
C LYS A 156 7.02 87.16 -1.78
N ALA A 157 7.86 87.38 -0.78
CA ALA A 157 9.27 87.68 -0.96
C ALA A 157 10.03 86.47 -1.53
N GLU A 158 9.78 85.27 -0.97
CA GLU A 158 10.34 84.03 -1.51
C GLU A 158 9.87 83.78 -2.95
N ASP A 159 8.60 84.03 -3.29
CA ASP A 159 8.11 83.89 -4.66
C ASP A 159 8.83 84.84 -5.64
N ALA A 160 9.05 86.10 -5.25
CA ALA A 160 9.79 87.06 -6.05
C ALA A 160 11.27 86.65 -6.23
N ALA A 161 11.89 86.12 -5.17
CA ALA A 161 13.25 85.58 -5.23
C ALA A 161 13.37 84.40 -6.20
N ILE A 162 12.38 83.50 -6.21
CA ILE A 162 12.33 82.37 -7.15
C ILE A 162 12.27 82.87 -8.59
N LEU A 163 11.41 83.85 -8.89
CA LEU A 163 11.29 84.40 -10.25
C LEU A 163 12.59 85.07 -10.72
N ARG A 164 13.21 85.92 -9.89
CA ARG A 164 14.52 86.56 -10.19
C ARG A 164 15.64 85.54 -10.36
N GLY A 165 15.68 84.52 -9.50
CA GLY A 165 16.69 83.47 -9.58
C GLY A 165 16.56 82.65 -10.86
N VAL A 166 15.34 82.33 -11.28
CA VAL A 166 15.09 81.64 -12.56
C VAL A 166 15.50 82.50 -13.76
N GLU A 167 15.22 83.80 -13.73
CA GLU A 167 15.65 84.74 -14.78
C GLU A 167 17.18 84.82 -14.89
N ARG A 168 17.89 84.85 -13.75
CA ARG A 168 19.36 84.94 -13.71
C ARG A 168 20.09 83.64 -14.06
N HIS A 169 19.61 82.49 -13.58
CA HIS A 169 20.36 81.23 -13.66
C HIS A 169 19.75 80.21 -14.64
N GLY A 170 18.50 80.44 -15.07
CA GLY A 170 17.74 79.53 -15.91
C GLY A 170 17.09 78.37 -15.15
N LEU A 171 16.10 77.74 -15.79
CA LEU A 171 15.22 76.70 -15.24
C LEU A 171 15.90 75.39 -14.82
N ALA A 172 17.19 75.20 -15.12
CA ALA A 172 17.91 73.97 -14.80
C ALA A 172 18.70 74.08 -13.48
N LYS A 173 18.95 75.30 -12.98
CA LYS A 173 19.93 75.57 -11.91
C LYS A 173 19.28 75.87 -10.56
N TRP A 174 18.33 75.03 -10.14
CA TRP A 174 17.58 75.20 -8.88
C TRP A 174 18.46 75.25 -7.64
N ALA A 175 19.54 74.46 -7.60
CA ALA A 175 20.49 74.49 -6.49
C ALA A 175 21.23 75.83 -6.39
N ALA A 176 21.58 76.45 -7.53
CA ALA A 176 22.22 77.76 -7.56
C ALA A 176 21.24 78.85 -7.07
N ILE A 177 19.96 78.77 -7.47
CA ILE A 177 18.91 79.69 -7.02
C ILE A 177 18.74 79.64 -5.50
N VAL A 178 18.75 78.45 -4.89
CA VAL A 178 18.69 78.27 -3.43
C VAL A 178 19.88 78.90 -2.73
N SER A 179 21.07 78.76 -3.32
CA SER A 179 22.32 79.20 -2.70
C SER A 179 22.59 80.70 -2.83
N GLU A 180 22.12 81.33 -3.92
CA GLU A 180 22.39 82.74 -4.20
C GLU A 180 21.26 83.67 -3.76
N GLU A 181 20.00 83.22 -3.76
CA GLU A 181 18.89 83.99 -3.20
C GLU A 181 18.80 83.72 -1.68
N GLY A 182 19.45 84.56 -0.88
CA GLY A 182 19.45 84.44 0.59
C GLY A 182 18.05 84.40 1.24
N GLU A 183 17.02 84.87 0.51
CA GLU A 183 15.61 84.84 0.90
C GLU A 183 15.01 83.42 0.86
N LEU A 184 15.65 82.45 0.18
CA LEU A 184 15.21 81.06 0.05
C LEU A 184 15.88 80.10 1.04
N GLY A 185 16.54 80.65 2.06
CA GLY A 185 17.30 79.92 3.07
C GLY A 185 16.51 78.76 3.69
N GLY A 186 17.02 77.53 3.54
CA GLY A 186 16.43 76.31 4.10
C GLY A 186 15.36 75.64 3.23
N ARG A 187 15.07 76.17 2.03
CA ARG A 187 14.20 75.51 1.04
C ARG A 187 15.01 74.55 0.17
N SER A 188 14.45 73.39 -0.16
CA SER A 188 15.06 72.48 -1.13
C SER A 188 14.78 72.95 -2.56
N GLY A 189 15.71 72.65 -3.49
CA GLY A 189 15.55 72.97 -4.91
C GLY A 189 14.28 72.37 -5.52
N ASP A 190 13.85 71.20 -5.05
CA ASP A 190 12.59 70.57 -5.47
C ASP A 190 11.34 71.32 -4.98
N SER A 191 11.38 71.86 -3.77
CA SER A 191 10.29 72.67 -3.21
C SER A 191 10.12 73.97 -4.00
N ILE A 192 11.24 74.61 -4.35
CA ILE A 192 11.25 75.82 -5.19
C ILE A 192 10.77 75.51 -6.61
N ARG A 193 11.23 74.41 -7.23
CA ARG A 193 10.74 74.01 -8.57
C ARG A 193 9.23 73.82 -8.56
N LYS A 194 8.68 73.11 -7.57
CA LYS A 194 7.23 72.94 -7.40
C LYS A 194 6.52 74.27 -7.20
N ARG A 195 7.10 75.21 -6.42
CA ARG A 195 6.54 76.54 -6.24
C ARG A 195 6.57 77.36 -7.54
N TYR A 196 7.69 77.37 -8.26
CA TYR A 196 7.85 78.05 -9.56
C TYR A 196 6.78 77.62 -10.56
N THR A 197 6.48 76.31 -10.67
CA THR A 197 5.41 75.85 -11.59
C THR A 197 4.04 76.43 -11.29
N LYS A 198 3.78 76.88 -10.05
CA LYS A 198 2.53 77.51 -9.63
C LYS A 198 2.52 79.03 -9.82
N ILE A 199 3.68 79.68 -9.75
CA ILE A 199 3.80 81.16 -9.80
C ILE A 199 4.29 81.69 -11.15
N ARG A 200 4.81 80.83 -12.04
CA ARG A 200 5.31 81.28 -13.35
C ARG A 200 4.20 81.97 -14.14
N PRO A 201 4.48 83.09 -14.81
CA PRO A 201 3.57 83.65 -15.79
C PRO A 201 3.25 82.60 -16.86
N ARG A 202 1.97 82.45 -17.22
CA ARG A 202 1.61 81.69 -18.42
C ARG A 202 2.01 82.55 -19.62
N GLU A 203 2.94 82.08 -20.43
CA GLU A 203 3.23 82.69 -21.74
C GLU A 203 1.91 82.69 -22.55
N GLY A 204 1.27 83.85 -22.68
CA GLY A 204 -0.03 84.02 -23.34
C GLY A 204 -0.98 85.08 -22.76
N GLU A 205 -0.67 85.75 -21.65
CA GLU A 205 -1.40 86.94 -21.19
C GLU A 205 -0.46 88.16 -21.15
N GLU A 206 -0.20 88.75 -22.33
CA GLU A 206 0.21 90.14 -22.47
C GLU A 206 -0.93 90.88 -23.19
N ASP A 207 -1.42 91.93 -22.51
CA ASP A 207 -2.31 93.04 -22.92
C ASP A 207 -3.62 92.77 -23.71
#